data_AF-A0A2E5ABC0-F1
#
_entry.id   AF-A0A2E5ABC0-F1
#
_cell.length_a   1.000
_cell.length_b   1.000
_cell.length_c   1.000
_cell.angle_alpha   90.00
_cell.angle_beta   90.00
_cell.angle_gamma   90.00
#
_symmetry.space_group_name_H-M   'P 1'
#
loop_
_entity.id
_entity.type
_entity.pdbx_description
1 polymer ?
#
loop_
_entity_poly.entity_id
_entity_poly.type
_entity_poly.pdbx_seq_one_letter_code
_entity_poly.pdbx_strand_id
1 'polypeptide(L)'
;MNLTVTTLLLRAKSALAGFGVLAAFAVIALGVSLAPERAQEQDEAGDLRELALEFLEFEQSRTPQSADTPFTFASFEIDSDPVEGAVLVQRAIDSVGALNLNELDAARNAARERRCLAEAIYYEARSETLAGQMAVAEVVINRSLHRAYPNTICGVVYQGAERSTGCQFTFTCDGSMAVAPYGRGWERAQNVADHALMGFARPVTNRATHYHTTAVDPHWNDTLVRTRRIGSHVFYRFPNRSERRLLAEREA
;
A
#
# COMPACT_ATOMS: atom_id res chain seq x y z
N MET A 1 -18.58 15.71 -75.32
CA MET A 1 -19.91 15.26 -75.81
C MET A 1 -20.34 14.07 -74.96
N ASN A 2 -21.52 14.20 -74.35
CA ASN A 2 -22.03 13.41 -73.23
C ASN A 2 -22.65 12.07 -73.63
N LEU A 3 -22.48 11.10 -72.72
CA LEU A 3 -23.43 10.10 -72.22
C LEU A 3 -24.51 9.55 -73.18
N THR A 4 -24.58 8.22 -73.32
CA THR A 4 -25.47 7.34 -72.53
C THR A 4 -25.54 5.95 -73.17
N VAL A 5 -25.21 4.89 -72.41
CA VAL A 5 -25.69 3.52 -72.68
C VAL A 5 -26.18 2.98 -71.34
N THR A 6 -27.50 2.89 -71.21
CA THR A 6 -28.23 2.31 -70.08
C THR A 6 -29.15 1.25 -70.67
N THR A 7 -29.45 0.21 -69.89
CA THR A 7 -30.44 -0.84 -70.13
C THR A 7 -30.01 -2.06 -70.97
N LEU A 8 -29.22 -2.94 -70.34
CA LEU A 8 -29.40 -4.38 -70.51
C LEU A 8 -29.21 -5.03 -69.13
N LEU A 9 -29.96 -6.09 -68.85
CA LEU A 9 -29.85 -6.99 -67.67
C LEU A 9 -30.71 -6.66 -66.44
N LEU A 10 -32.03 -6.53 -66.67
CA LEU A 10 -33.01 -7.26 -65.85
C LEU A 10 -32.90 -8.77 -66.18
N ARG A 11 -32.43 -9.62 -65.25
CA ARG A 11 -32.82 -11.05 -65.07
C ARG A 11 -31.88 -11.73 -64.04
N ALA A 12 -32.13 -11.50 -62.75
CA ALA A 12 -31.66 -12.37 -61.66
C ALA A 12 -32.39 -12.02 -60.36
N LYS A 13 -33.72 -12.18 -60.33
CA LYS A 13 -34.53 -12.11 -59.10
C LYS A 13 -35.46 -13.31 -59.07
N SER A 14 -34.95 -14.47 -58.64
CA SER A 14 -35.77 -15.60 -58.18
C SER A 14 -34.88 -16.78 -57.74
N ALA A 15 -34.24 -16.65 -56.59
CA ALA A 15 -33.84 -17.75 -55.69
C ALA A 15 -33.22 -17.10 -54.44
N LEU A 16 -33.48 -17.66 -53.25
CA LEU A 16 -33.03 -17.20 -51.92
C LEU A 16 -33.99 -16.25 -51.16
N ALA A 17 -35.27 -16.59 -51.14
CA ALA A 17 -36.18 -16.21 -50.04
C ALA A 17 -36.56 -17.49 -49.27
N GLY A 18 -35.71 -17.95 -48.35
CA GLY A 18 -36.00 -19.20 -47.63
C GLY A 18 -35.20 -19.50 -46.36
N PHE A 19 -34.01 -18.92 -46.13
CA PHE A 19 -33.16 -19.34 -45.01
C PHE A 19 -32.89 -18.27 -43.93
N GLY A 20 -33.31 -17.02 -44.12
CA GLY A 20 -32.97 -15.92 -43.20
C GLY A 20 -33.87 -15.78 -41.95
N VAL A 21 -35.09 -16.33 -41.94
CA VAL A 21 -36.08 -15.99 -40.91
C VAL A 21 -35.99 -16.89 -39.67
N LEU A 22 -35.58 -18.16 -39.80
CA LEU A 22 -35.56 -19.09 -38.67
C LEU A 22 -34.38 -18.85 -37.70
N ALA A 23 -33.26 -18.29 -38.16
CA ALA A 23 -32.11 -18.00 -37.29
C ALA A 23 -32.33 -16.78 -36.37
N ALA A 24 -33.14 -15.81 -36.80
CA ALA A 24 -33.39 -14.59 -36.02
C ALA A 24 -34.27 -14.82 -34.78
N PHE A 25 -35.21 -15.78 -34.82
CA PHE A 25 -36.08 -16.06 -33.68
C PHE A 25 -35.38 -16.83 -32.55
N ALA A 26 -34.38 -17.66 -32.85
CA ALA A 26 -33.66 -18.43 -31.83
C ALA A 26 -32.75 -17.55 -30.93
N VAL A 27 -32.21 -16.44 -31.45
CA VAL A 27 -31.37 -15.51 -30.67
C VAL A 27 -32.21 -14.63 -29.74
N ILE A 28 -33.44 -14.28 -30.13
CA ILE A 28 -34.34 -13.46 -29.31
C ILE A 28 -34.83 -14.23 -28.07
N ALA A 29 -35.05 -15.54 -28.18
CA ALA A 29 -35.55 -16.35 -27.05
C ALA A 29 -34.55 -16.49 -25.88
N LEU A 30 -33.23 -16.39 -26.12
CA LEU A 30 -32.21 -16.47 -25.08
C LEU A 30 -31.94 -15.14 -24.36
N GLY A 31 -32.39 -14.00 -24.91
CA GLY A 31 -32.21 -12.67 -24.29
C GLY A 31 -33.29 -12.29 -23.28
N VAL A 32 -34.45 -12.97 -23.28
CA VAL A 32 -35.64 -12.56 -22.50
C VAL A 32 -35.60 -13.06 -21.04
N SER A 33 -34.73 -14.03 -20.70
CA SER A 33 -34.72 -14.62 -19.36
C SER A 33 -33.92 -13.84 -18.29
N LEU A 34 -33.23 -12.75 -18.63
CA LEU A 34 -32.49 -11.89 -17.68
C LEU A 34 -33.11 -10.48 -17.52
N ALA A 35 -34.27 -10.24 -18.11
CA ALA A 35 -35.00 -8.99 -17.98
C ALA A 35 -35.71 -8.79 -16.62
N PRO A 36 -36.35 -9.82 -16.00
CA PRO A 36 -37.09 -9.58 -14.76
C PRO A 36 -36.17 -9.31 -13.56
N GLU A 37 -35.01 -9.97 -13.46
CA GLU A 37 -34.04 -9.71 -12.37
C GLU A 37 -33.45 -8.30 -12.45
N ARG A 38 -33.10 -7.81 -13.65
CA ARG A 38 -32.59 -6.43 -13.81
C ARG A 38 -33.64 -5.36 -13.55
N ALA A 39 -34.91 -5.62 -13.84
CA ALA A 39 -35.99 -4.69 -13.55
C ALA A 39 -36.24 -4.59 -12.04
N GLN A 40 -36.19 -5.72 -11.33
CA GLN A 40 -36.37 -5.76 -9.88
C GLN A 40 -35.19 -5.12 -9.12
N GLU A 41 -33.96 -5.34 -9.59
CA GLU A 41 -32.74 -4.75 -9.02
C GLU A 41 -32.67 -3.22 -9.26
N GLN A 42 -33.27 -2.73 -10.35
CA GLN A 42 -33.40 -1.29 -10.62
C GLN A 42 -34.46 -0.61 -9.76
N ASP A 43 -35.57 -1.31 -9.44
CA ASP A 43 -36.63 -0.81 -8.56
C ASP A 43 -36.11 -0.64 -7.12
N GLU A 44 -35.41 -1.66 -6.58
CA GLU A 44 -34.82 -1.59 -5.23
C GLU A 44 -33.77 -0.45 -5.10
N ALA A 45 -32.99 -0.21 -6.14
CA ALA A 45 -32.03 0.89 -6.17
C ALA A 45 -32.71 2.28 -6.23
N GLY A 46 -33.89 2.37 -6.84
CA GLY A 46 -34.72 3.57 -6.87
C GLY A 46 -35.27 3.89 -5.48
N ASP A 47 -35.90 2.91 -4.85
CA ASP A 47 -36.50 3.04 -3.51
C ASP A 47 -35.47 3.41 -2.44
N LEU A 48 -34.29 2.77 -2.48
CA LEU A 48 -33.20 3.09 -1.55
C LEU A 48 -32.66 4.51 -1.75
N ARG A 49 -32.65 5.00 -2.98
CA ARG A 49 -32.19 6.35 -3.30
C ARG A 49 -33.20 7.41 -2.85
N GLU A 50 -34.49 7.12 -2.94
CA GLU A 50 -35.54 8.01 -2.44
C GLU A 50 -35.50 8.12 -0.91
N LEU A 51 -35.40 6.98 -0.21
CA LEU A 51 -35.20 6.96 1.25
C LEU A 51 -33.94 7.70 1.70
N ALA A 52 -32.85 7.58 0.94
CA ALA A 52 -31.61 8.30 1.22
C ALA A 52 -31.77 9.82 1.05
N LEU A 53 -32.52 10.27 0.03
CA LEU A 53 -32.79 11.70 -0.19
C LEU A 53 -33.67 12.28 0.91
N GLU A 54 -34.70 11.55 1.34
CA GLU A 54 -35.57 11.96 2.45
C GLU A 54 -34.79 12.07 3.77
N PHE A 55 -33.91 11.11 4.05
CA PHE A 55 -33.04 11.17 5.23
C PHE A 55 -32.07 12.37 5.20
N LEU A 56 -31.47 12.66 4.03
CA LEU A 56 -30.57 13.79 3.88
C LEU A 56 -31.29 15.13 4.06
N GLU A 57 -32.51 15.26 3.53
CA GLU A 57 -33.34 16.47 3.69
C GLU A 57 -33.78 16.65 5.15
N PHE A 58 -34.13 15.55 5.84
CA PHE A 58 -34.45 15.55 7.26
C PHE A 58 -33.25 16.00 8.12
N GLU A 59 -32.05 15.51 7.87
CA GLU A 59 -30.83 15.95 8.58
C GLU A 59 -30.52 17.42 8.30
N GLN A 60 -30.65 17.87 7.04
CA GLN A 60 -30.46 19.27 6.66
C GLN A 60 -31.45 20.21 7.36
N SER A 61 -32.66 19.74 7.64
CA SER A 61 -33.67 20.50 8.40
C SER A 61 -33.36 20.62 9.90
N ARG A 62 -32.55 19.71 10.46
CA ARG A 62 -32.12 19.74 11.88
C ARG A 62 -30.88 20.58 12.11
N THR A 63 -30.06 20.83 11.11
CA THR A 63 -28.89 21.73 11.24
C THR A 63 -29.35 23.17 11.42
N PRO A 64 -29.03 23.83 12.56
CA PRO A 64 -29.27 25.26 12.72
C PRO A 64 -28.52 26.01 11.61
N GLN A 65 -29.21 26.93 10.93
CA GLN A 65 -28.64 27.79 9.91
C GLN A 65 -27.45 28.55 10.52
N SER A 66 -26.22 28.13 10.19
CA SER A 66 -25.01 28.70 10.77
C SER A 66 -24.86 30.14 10.32
N ALA A 67 -24.59 31.04 11.26
CA ALA A 67 -24.21 32.41 10.97
C ALA A 67 -23.10 32.48 9.91
N ASP A 68 -23.14 33.52 9.06
CA ASP A 68 -22.23 33.79 7.93
C ASP A 68 -20.74 33.98 8.29
N THR A 69 -20.29 33.52 9.45
CA THR A 69 -18.87 33.49 9.81
C THR A 69 -18.20 32.30 9.11
N PRO A 70 -17.22 32.53 8.22
CA PRO A 70 -16.46 31.42 7.64
C PRO A 70 -15.72 30.69 8.78
N PHE A 71 -15.97 29.39 8.90
CA PHE A 71 -15.18 28.52 9.77
C PHE A 71 -13.74 28.54 9.28
N THR A 72 -12.86 29.20 10.04
CA THR A 72 -11.46 29.39 9.65
C THR A 72 -10.57 28.56 10.56
N PHE A 73 -9.86 27.59 9.98
CA PHE A 73 -8.91 26.72 10.67
C PHE A 73 -7.53 26.85 10.01
N ALA A 74 -6.47 26.58 10.78
CA ALA A 74 -5.11 26.56 10.29
C ALA A 74 -4.75 25.24 9.60
N SER A 75 -5.20 24.14 10.18
CA SER A 75 -5.06 22.81 9.60
C SER A 75 -6.24 21.91 10.01
N PHE A 76 -6.49 20.91 9.18
CA PHE A 76 -7.33 19.77 9.49
C PHE A 76 -6.50 18.51 9.30
N GLU A 77 -6.60 17.58 10.23
CA GLU A 77 -5.93 16.28 10.20
C GLU A 77 -6.96 15.19 10.44
N ILE A 78 -6.86 14.08 9.71
CA ILE A 78 -7.67 12.89 9.96
C ILE A 78 -6.77 11.90 10.67
N ASP A 79 -7.00 11.71 11.96
CA ASP A 79 -6.30 10.76 12.80
C ASP A 79 -7.11 9.45 12.93
N SER A 80 -6.44 8.35 13.23
CA SER A 80 -7.09 7.07 13.50
C SER A 80 -7.13 6.81 15.00
N ASP A 81 -8.33 6.80 15.57
CA ASP A 81 -8.58 6.40 16.95
C ASP A 81 -9.12 4.95 17.00
N PRO A 82 -8.60 4.10 17.91
CA PRO A 82 -8.99 2.70 17.99
C PRO A 82 -10.43 2.45 18.45
N VAL A 83 -11.09 3.45 19.05
CA VAL A 83 -12.48 3.38 19.54
C VAL A 83 -13.42 4.16 18.61
N GLU A 84 -13.00 5.35 18.16
CA GLU A 84 -13.83 6.28 17.40
C GLU A 84 -13.65 6.18 15.89
N GLY A 85 -12.64 5.45 15.40
CA GLY A 85 -12.36 5.31 13.97
C GLY A 85 -11.59 6.50 13.41
N ALA A 86 -12.08 7.10 12.31
CA ALA A 86 -11.43 8.27 11.73
C ALA A 86 -11.89 9.55 12.45
N VAL A 87 -10.98 10.18 13.20
CA VAL A 87 -11.23 11.38 13.98
C VAL A 87 -10.73 12.60 13.23
N LEU A 88 -11.59 13.61 13.07
CA LEU A 88 -11.22 14.88 12.46
C LEU A 88 -10.69 15.83 13.55
N VAL A 89 -9.39 16.12 13.50
CA VAL A 89 -8.74 17.09 14.39
C VAL A 89 -8.64 18.43 13.67
N GLN A 90 -9.33 19.44 14.19
CA GLN A 90 -9.31 20.80 13.65
C GLN A 90 -8.47 21.71 14.57
N ARG A 91 -7.51 22.44 13.98
CA ARG A 91 -6.74 23.47 14.70
C ARG A 91 -7.22 24.86 14.31
N ALA A 92 -7.73 25.62 15.28
CA ALA A 92 -8.10 27.03 15.08
C ALA A 92 -6.88 27.88 14.69
N ILE A 93 -7.06 28.94 13.89
CA ILE A 93 -5.95 29.85 13.54
C ILE A 93 -5.30 30.46 14.79
N ASP A 94 -6.10 30.77 15.81
CA ASP A 94 -5.60 31.33 17.08
C ASP A 94 -4.75 30.33 17.88
N SER A 95 -4.83 29.04 17.54
CA SER A 95 -4.00 27.97 18.11
C SER A 95 -2.68 27.75 17.38
N VAL A 96 -2.43 28.46 16.27
CA VAL A 96 -1.13 28.48 15.60
C VAL A 96 -0.19 29.33 16.43
N GLY A 97 0.37 28.70 17.47
CA GLY A 97 1.48 29.27 18.22
C GLY A 97 2.65 29.58 17.27
N ALA A 98 3.39 30.63 17.59
CA ALA A 98 4.64 30.96 16.93
C ALA A 98 5.54 29.71 16.83
N LEU A 99 6.11 29.46 15.65
CA LEU A 99 7.01 28.36 15.31
C LEU A 99 7.74 27.78 16.55
N ASN A 100 7.23 26.67 17.08
CA ASN A 100 7.83 26.01 18.23
C ASN A 100 9.08 25.25 17.75
N LEU A 101 10.26 25.67 18.19
CA LEU A 101 11.53 25.07 17.78
C LEU A 101 11.59 23.58 18.13
N ASN A 102 10.99 23.14 19.23
CA ASN A 102 10.97 21.73 19.62
C ASN A 102 10.11 20.89 18.68
N GLU A 103 8.96 21.41 18.25
CA GLU A 103 8.08 20.74 17.28
C GLU A 103 8.74 20.68 15.90
N LEU A 104 9.43 21.74 15.50
CA LEU A 104 10.20 21.78 14.27
C LEU A 104 11.34 20.74 14.29
N ASP A 105 12.05 20.61 15.41
CA ASP A 105 13.11 19.63 15.56
C ASP A 105 12.57 18.19 15.61
N ALA A 106 11.43 17.97 16.25
CA ALA A 106 10.73 16.69 16.21
C ALA A 106 10.33 16.32 14.76
N ALA A 107 9.76 17.25 14.00
CA ALA A 107 9.39 17.04 12.60
C ALA A 107 10.62 16.77 11.71
N ARG A 108 11.71 17.51 11.90
CA ARG A 108 12.99 17.26 11.20
C ARG A 108 13.55 15.87 11.52
N ASN A 109 13.50 15.46 12.78
CA ASN A 109 13.95 14.15 13.19
C ASN A 109 13.07 13.05 12.60
N ALA A 110 11.75 13.18 12.65
CA ALA A 110 10.83 12.24 12.01
C ALA A 110 11.09 12.10 10.50
N ALA A 111 11.29 13.23 9.80
CA ALA A 111 11.64 13.23 8.38
C ALA A 111 12.98 12.53 8.08
N ARG A 112 13.98 12.71 8.96
CA ARG A 112 15.26 12.00 8.86
C ARG A 112 15.12 10.49 9.07
N GLU A 113 14.44 10.07 10.13
CA GLU A 113 14.21 8.65 10.44
C GLU A 113 13.44 7.95 9.30
N ARG A 114 12.39 8.61 8.77
CA ARG A 114 11.65 8.16 7.58
C ARG A 114 12.56 7.98 6.37
N ARG A 115 13.43 8.95 6.10
CA ARG A 115 14.37 8.88 4.97
C ARG A 115 15.33 7.70 5.12
N CYS A 116 15.92 7.51 6.30
CA CYS A 116 16.80 6.36 6.58
C CYS A 116 16.09 5.03 6.35
N LEU A 117 14.82 4.91 6.77
CA LEU A 117 14.01 3.72 6.52
C LEU A 117 13.80 3.47 5.02
N ALA A 118 13.44 4.52 4.28
CA ALA A 118 13.22 4.44 2.83
C ALA A 118 14.51 4.07 2.08
N GLU A 119 15.67 4.61 2.49
CA GLU A 119 16.98 4.27 1.92
C GLU A 119 17.28 2.78 2.12
N ALA A 120 17.08 2.27 3.33
CA ALA A 120 17.26 0.83 3.60
C ALA A 120 16.33 -0.03 2.73
N ILE A 121 15.05 0.31 2.62
CA ILE A 121 14.09 -0.43 1.77
C ILE A 121 14.53 -0.39 0.29
N TYR A 122 14.99 0.78 -0.18
CA TYR A 122 15.39 0.95 -1.57
C TYR A 122 16.61 0.10 -1.92
N TYR A 123 17.69 0.19 -1.14
CA TYR A 123 18.92 -0.52 -1.45
C TYR A 123 18.80 -2.03 -1.21
N GLU A 124 18.01 -2.46 -0.23
CA GLU A 124 17.87 -3.88 0.13
C GLU A 124 16.77 -4.60 -0.65
N ALA A 125 15.70 -3.89 -1.06
CA ALA A 125 14.47 -4.53 -1.51
C ALA A 125 13.73 -3.81 -2.64
N ARG A 126 14.34 -2.84 -3.37
CA ARG A 126 13.65 -2.15 -4.49
C ARG A 126 13.07 -3.08 -5.55
N SER A 127 13.71 -4.24 -5.78
CA SER A 127 13.29 -5.25 -6.75
C SER A 127 12.37 -6.33 -6.17
N GLU A 128 12.09 -6.28 -4.87
CA GLU A 128 11.19 -7.21 -4.20
C GLU A 128 9.72 -6.79 -4.35
N THR A 129 8.82 -7.73 -4.03
CA THR A 129 7.39 -7.44 -3.89
C THR A 129 7.12 -6.45 -2.75
N LEU A 130 5.93 -5.86 -2.71
CA LEU A 130 5.52 -4.98 -1.62
C LEU A 130 5.68 -5.65 -0.25
N ALA A 131 5.35 -6.94 -0.14
CA ALA A 131 5.55 -7.71 1.09
C ALA A 131 7.03 -7.86 1.46
N GLY A 132 7.93 -8.00 0.48
CA GLY A 132 9.38 -8.05 0.71
C GLY A 132 9.95 -6.71 1.18
N GLN A 133 9.49 -5.60 0.59
CA GLN A 133 9.85 -4.25 1.04
C GLN A 133 9.37 -3.98 2.46
N MET A 134 8.12 -4.32 2.75
CA MET A 134 7.54 -4.20 4.09
C MET A 134 8.29 -5.09 5.11
N ALA A 135 8.75 -6.27 4.69
CA ALA A 135 9.51 -7.16 5.55
C ALA A 135 10.88 -6.58 5.96
N VAL A 136 11.60 -5.92 5.06
CA VAL A 136 12.84 -5.21 5.40
C VAL A 136 12.54 -4.03 6.34
N ALA A 137 11.49 -3.27 6.06
CA ALA A 137 11.06 -2.16 6.93
C ALA A 137 10.76 -2.65 8.36
N GLU A 138 10.03 -3.76 8.48
CA GLU A 138 9.70 -4.39 9.76
C GLU A 138 10.95 -4.82 10.52
N VAL A 139 11.97 -5.38 9.85
CA VAL A 139 13.25 -5.75 10.49
C VAL A 139 13.95 -4.52 11.07
N VAL A 140 14.02 -3.42 10.31
CA VAL A 140 14.66 -2.17 10.77
C VAL A 140 13.95 -1.62 12.01
N ILE A 141 12.62 -1.60 12.00
CA ILE A 141 11.80 -1.16 13.15
C ILE A 141 11.95 -2.12 14.33
N ASN A 142 11.94 -3.44 14.10
CA ASN A 142 12.15 -4.42 15.17
C ASN A 142 13.52 -4.26 15.83
N ARG A 143 14.55 -3.91 15.05
CA ARG A 143 15.89 -3.60 15.57
C ARG A 143 15.87 -2.34 16.43
N SER A 144 15.26 -1.24 15.96
CA SER A 144 15.22 0.01 16.74
C SER A 144 14.48 -0.14 18.07
N LEU A 145 13.57 -1.11 18.16
CA LEU A 145 12.85 -1.48 19.39
C LEU A 145 13.56 -2.52 20.26
N HIS A 146 14.64 -3.16 19.78
CA HIS A 146 15.30 -4.25 20.47
C HIS A 146 16.62 -3.81 21.10
N ARG A 147 16.81 -4.09 22.39
CA ARG A 147 17.98 -3.70 23.22
C ARG A 147 19.38 -4.06 22.68
N ALA A 148 19.46 -4.92 21.68
CA ALA A 148 20.73 -5.33 21.07
C ALA A 148 21.20 -4.39 19.95
N TYR A 149 20.36 -3.43 19.54
CA TYR A 149 20.64 -2.51 18.45
C TYR A 149 20.46 -1.06 18.92
N PRO A 150 20.93 -0.07 18.13
CA PRO A 150 20.63 1.34 18.36
C PRO A 150 19.11 1.57 18.43
N ASN A 151 18.69 2.54 19.24
CA ASN A 151 17.29 2.84 19.51
C ASN A 151 16.63 3.81 18.50
N THR A 152 17.27 4.05 17.36
CA THR A 152 16.75 4.88 16.27
C THR A 152 16.87 4.14 14.94
N ILE A 153 15.99 4.45 13.98
CA ILE A 153 16.02 3.82 12.66
C ILE A 153 17.31 4.21 11.93
N CYS A 154 17.66 5.49 11.89
CA CYS A 154 18.93 5.92 11.30
C CYS A 154 20.13 5.25 12.00
N GLY A 155 20.09 5.10 13.32
CA GLY A 155 21.13 4.41 14.07
C GLY A 155 21.29 2.95 13.67
N VAL A 156 20.19 2.24 13.42
CA VAL A 156 20.19 0.85 12.91
C VAL A 156 20.69 0.78 11.48
N VAL A 157 20.20 1.66 10.61
CA VAL A 157 20.51 1.64 9.16
C VAL A 157 21.98 1.94 8.91
N TYR A 158 22.54 2.92 9.61
CA TYR A 158 23.94 3.32 9.47
C TYR A 158 24.87 2.67 10.50
N GLN A 159 24.42 1.62 11.18
CA GLN A 159 25.23 0.94 12.19
C GLN A 159 26.51 0.37 11.59
N GLY A 160 27.65 0.89 12.03
CA GLY A 160 28.98 0.43 11.60
C GLY A 160 29.47 1.01 10.27
N ALA A 161 28.74 1.96 9.67
CA ALA A 161 29.15 2.60 8.41
C ALA A 161 30.52 3.31 8.52
N GLU A 162 30.89 3.74 9.73
CA GLU A 162 32.16 4.39 10.05
C GLU A 162 33.32 3.41 10.34
N ARG A 163 33.05 2.10 10.43
CA ARG A 163 34.00 1.10 10.91
C ARG A 163 34.65 0.37 9.74
N SER A 164 35.93 0.02 9.90
CA SER A 164 36.62 -0.88 8.97
C SER A 164 36.20 -2.34 9.08
N THR A 165 35.51 -2.72 10.17
CA THR A 165 35.10 -4.09 10.48
C THR A 165 33.84 -4.55 9.74
N GLY A 166 33.19 -3.65 9.00
CA GLY A 166 31.99 -3.95 8.23
C GLY A 166 30.73 -3.21 8.73
N CYS A 167 29.73 -3.19 7.87
CA CYS A 167 28.49 -2.43 8.03
C CYS A 167 27.29 -3.35 8.20
N GLN A 168 26.28 -2.90 8.94
CA GLN A 168 25.05 -3.65 9.10
C GLN A 168 24.26 -3.77 7.79
N PHE A 169 24.23 -2.71 6.98
CA PHE A 169 23.67 -2.71 5.64
C PHE A 169 24.80 -2.40 4.66
N THR A 170 25.01 -3.22 3.64
CA THR A 170 26.22 -3.13 2.79
C THR A 170 26.26 -1.83 2.00
N PHE A 171 25.09 -1.31 1.61
CA PHE A 171 24.98 -0.07 0.84
C PHE A 171 25.61 1.14 1.54
N THR A 172 25.76 1.09 2.87
CA THR A 172 26.36 2.19 3.63
C THR A 172 27.89 2.25 3.52
N CYS A 173 28.54 1.23 2.95
CA CYS A 173 29.99 1.21 2.77
C CYS A 173 30.50 0.62 1.45
N ASP A 174 29.65 0.03 0.62
CA ASP A 174 30.03 -0.51 -0.70
C ASP A 174 30.08 0.57 -1.82
N GLY A 175 29.77 1.83 -1.48
CA GLY A 175 29.72 2.94 -2.43
C GLY A 175 28.38 3.15 -3.14
N SER A 176 27.37 2.33 -2.86
CA SER A 176 26.02 2.43 -3.47
C SER A 176 25.37 3.80 -3.27
N MET A 177 25.68 4.50 -2.18
CA MET A 177 25.17 5.85 -1.89
C MET A 177 25.79 6.94 -2.76
N ALA A 178 26.81 6.65 -3.57
CA ALA A 178 27.34 7.61 -4.54
C ALA A 178 26.29 8.02 -5.58
N VAL A 179 25.28 7.18 -5.80
CA VAL A 179 24.11 7.48 -6.62
C VAL A 179 22.89 7.58 -5.72
N ALA A 180 22.31 8.79 -5.63
CA ALA A 180 21.11 9.02 -4.86
C ALA A 180 19.94 8.16 -5.37
N PRO A 181 19.04 7.65 -4.50
CA PRO A 181 17.83 6.94 -4.93
C PRO A 181 16.94 7.81 -5.84
N TYR A 182 16.38 7.21 -6.91
CA TYR A 182 15.51 7.92 -7.85
C TYR A 182 14.46 7.01 -8.50
N GLY A 183 13.47 7.65 -9.13
CA GLY A 183 12.44 6.99 -9.94
C GLY A 183 11.42 6.16 -9.13
N ARG A 184 10.65 5.33 -9.83
CA ARG A 184 9.51 4.59 -9.25
C ARG A 184 9.90 3.65 -8.10
N GLY A 185 11.12 3.11 -8.11
CA GLY A 185 11.61 2.27 -7.01
C GLY A 185 11.78 3.08 -5.72
N TRP A 186 12.25 4.32 -5.84
CA TRP A 186 12.42 5.24 -4.71
C TRP A 186 11.09 5.74 -4.17
N GLU A 187 10.17 6.14 -5.05
CA GLU A 187 8.79 6.52 -4.66
C GLU A 187 8.10 5.39 -3.89
N ARG A 188 8.23 4.15 -4.39
CA ARG A 188 7.67 2.98 -3.70
C ARG A 188 8.29 2.77 -2.32
N ALA A 189 9.62 2.86 -2.21
CA ALA A 189 10.32 2.69 -0.94
C ALA A 189 9.90 3.75 0.10
N GLN A 190 9.72 5.00 -0.33
CA GLN A 190 9.19 6.08 0.52
C GLN A 190 7.77 5.78 0.99
N ASN A 191 6.88 5.35 0.09
CA ASN A 191 5.51 5.00 0.46
C ASN A 191 5.49 3.82 1.43
N VAL A 192 6.33 2.79 1.25
CA VAL A 192 6.43 1.67 2.18
C VAL A 192 6.94 2.12 3.55
N ALA A 193 7.92 3.03 3.59
CA ALA A 193 8.40 3.62 4.84
C ALA A 193 7.28 4.34 5.59
N ASP A 194 6.45 5.13 4.90
CA ASP A 194 5.27 5.78 5.50
C ASP A 194 4.31 4.78 6.11
N HIS A 195 3.90 3.78 5.33
CA HIS A 195 2.96 2.76 5.79
C HIS A 195 3.51 1.96 6.99
N ALA A 196 4.81 1.70 7.01
CA ALA A 196 5.45 1.01 8.12
C ALA A 196 5.49 1.86 9.40
N LEU A 197 5.78 3.16 9.27
CA LEU A 197 5.84 4.09 10.40
C LEU A 197 4.47 4.42 10.98
N MET A 198 3.43 4.43 10.14
CA MET A 198 2.04 4.61 10.60
C MET A 198 1.52 3.41 11.41
N GLY A 199 2.19 2.26 11.38
CA GLY A 199 1.80 1.08 12.17
C GLY A 199 0.58 0.32 11.63
N PHE A 200 0.01 0.73 10.48
CA PHE A 200 -1.16 0.07 9.89
C PHE A 200 -0.84 -1.27 9.22
N ALA A 201 0.43 -1.54 8.93
CA ALA A 201 0.83 -2.75 8.25
C ALA A 201 0.83 -3.96 9.20
N ARG A 202 0.14 -5.04 8.81
CA ARG A 202 0.21 -6.31 9.52
C ARG A 202 1.65 -6.85 9.51
N PRO A 203 2.19 -7.32 10.64
CA PRO A 203 3.52 -7.95 10.67
C PRO A 203 3.59 -9.11 9.68
N VAL A 204 4.62 -9.11 8.83
CA VAL A 204 4.85 -10.14 7.81
C VAL A 204 6.01 -11.06 8.18
N THR A 205 6.95 -10.62 9.01
CA THR A 205 8.18 -11.38 9.31
C THR A 205 8.13 -12.25 10.56
N ASN A 206 7.06 -12.13 11.35
CA ASN A 206 6.95 -12.73 12.69
C ASN A 206 8.10 -12.26 13.62
N ARG A 207 8.25 -10.93 13.76
CA ARG A 207 9.22 -10.27 14.66
C ARG A 207 10.68 -10.57 14.31
N ALA A 208 10.99 -10.69 13.02
CA ALA A 208 12.36 -10.93 12.58
C ALA A 208 13.26 -9.72 12.87
N THR A 209 14.51 -10.00 13.23
CA THR A 209 15.57 -9.01 13.41
C THR A 209 16.76 -9.24 12.50
N HIS A 210 16.75 -10.35 11.74
CA HIS A 210 17.79 -10.70 10.80
C HIS A 210 17.17 -11.24 9.51
N TYR A 211 17.87 -11.08 8.40
CA TYR A 211 17.56 -11.75 7.16
C TYR A 211 18.84 -11.96 6.34
N HIS A 212 18.75 -12.85 5.36
CA HIS A 212 19.74 -12.97 4.29
C HIS A 212 19.02 -13.26 2.97
N THR A 213 19.70 -13.00 1.85
CA THR A 213 19.25 -13.45 0.54
C THR A 213 19.46 -14.96 0.39
N THR A 214 18.57 -15.65 -0.32
CA THR A 214 18.69 -17.08 -0.62
C THR A 214 19.92 -17.44 -1.45
N ALA A 215 20.64 -16.45 -1.97
CA ALA A 215 21.89 -16.65 -2.71
C ALA A 215 23.11 -16.91 -1.80
N VAL A 216 22.99 -16.71 -0.48
CA VAL A 216 24.08 -16.91 0.48
C VAL A 216 23.63 -17.73 1.68
N ASP A 217 24.56 -18.42 2.32
CA ASP A 217 24.31 -19.20 3.53
C ASP A 217 25.26 -18.78 4.67
N PRO A 218 24.84 -17.83 5.53
CA PRO A 218 25.73 -17.28 6.54
C PRO A 218 25.75 -18.13 7.81
N HIS A 219 26.94 -18.42 8.34
CA HIS A 219 27.17 -19.25 9.54
C HIS A 219 26.33 -18.89 10.79
N TRP A 220 25.87 -17.65 10.92
CA TRP A 220 25.05 -17.23 12.06
C TRP A 220 23.59 -17.72 11.97
N ASN A 221 23.13 -18.18 10.80
CA ASN A 221 21.73 -18.56 10.57
C ASN A 221 21.28 -19.75 11.44
N ASP A 222 22.19 -20.70 11.71
CA ASP A 222 21.94 -21.92 12.50
C ASP A 222 21.70 -21.61 13.97
N THR A 223 22.24 -20.49 14.45
CA THR A 223 22.06 -20.02 15.83
C THR A 223 20.74 -19.26 16.05
N LEU A 224 19.96 -19.04 14.98
CA LEU A 224 18.73 -18.27 14.99
C LEU A 224 17.51 -19.10 14.60
N VAL A 225 16.32 -18.62 14.96
CA VAL A 225 15.06 -19.26 14.56
C VAL A 225 14.59 -18.65 13.26
N ARG A 226 14.59 -19.45 12.19
CA ARG A 226 13.99 -19.10 10.91
C ARG A 226 12.48 -18.88 11.07
N THR A 227 11.98 -17.73 10.63
CA THR A 227 10.57 -17.35 10.79
C THR A 227 9.79 -17.47 9.48
N ARG A 228 10.30 -16.87 8.40
CA ARG A 228 9.60 -16.83 7.11
C ARG A 228 10.59 -16.71 5.95
N ARG A 229 10.14 -17.07 4.76
CA ARG A 229 10.77 -16.68 3.50
C ARG A 229 9.78 -15.80 2.74
N ILE A 230 10.21 -14.61 2.35
CA ILE A 230 9.41 -13.67 1.54
C ILE A 230 10.30 -13.23 0.38
N GLY A 231 9.85 -13.53 -0.84
CA GLY A 231 10.64 -13.28 -2.04
C GLY A 231 12.02 -13.95 -1.98
N SER A 232 13.07 -13.17 -2.22
CA SER A 232 14.46 -13.65 -2.18
C SER A 232 15.07 -13.67 -0.77
N HIS A 233 14.33 -13.28 0.27
CA HIS A 233 14.84 -13.16 1.63
C HIS A 233 14.33 -14.25 2.57
N VAL A 234 15.23 -14.75 3.43
CA VAL A 234 14.91 -15.62 4.56
C VAL A 234 15.09 -14.84 5.84
N PHE A 235 14.08 -14.82 6.69
CA PHE A 235 14.00 -14.01 7.91
C PHE A 235 14.18 -14.86 9.16
N TYR A 236 14.79 -14.26 10.18
CA TYR A 236 15.14 -14.92 11.43
C TYR A 236 14.93 -13.99 12.64
N ARG A 237 14.72 -14.61 13.81
CA ARG A 237 14.69 -13.93 15.10
C ARG A 237 15.56 -14.64 16.13
N PHE A 238 15.84 -13.96 17.24
CA PHE A 238 16.49 -14.60 18.38
C PHE A 238 15.64 -15.76 18.92
N PRO A 239 16.28 -16.88 19.31
CA PRO A 239 15.59 -17.98 19.97
C PRO A 239 15.16 -17.60 21.38
N ASN A 240 13.98 -18.06 21.76
CA ASN A 240 13.56 -18.08 23.16
C ASN A 240 14.35 -19.15 23.96
N ARG A 241 14.05 -19.31 25.26
CA ARG A 241 14.80 -20.23 26.13
C ARG A 241 14.69 -21.70 25.71
N SER A 242 13.52 -22.16 25.25
CA SER A 242 13.34 -23.55 24.82
C SER A 242 13.96 -23.80 23.45
N GLU A 243 13.75 -22.89 22.50
CA GLU A 243 14.33 -22.95 21.15
C GLU A 243 15.86 -22.97 21.20
N ARG A 244 16.47 -22.18 22.11
CA ARG A 244 17.93 -22.16 22.27
C ARG A 244 18.48 -23.53 22.70
N ARG A 245 17.74 -24.27 23.53
CA ARG A 245 18.12 -25.64 23.92
C ARG A 245 18.08 -26.59 22.72
N LEU A 246 17.01 -26.51 21.92
CA LEU A 246 16.85 -27.33 20.72
C LEU A 246 17.92 -27.04 19.66
N LEU A 247 18.33 -25.78 19.50
CA LEU A 247 19.41 -25.42 18.58
C LEU A 247 20.76 -25.98 19.06
N ALA A 248 21.06 -25.89 20.36
CA ALA A 248 22.29 -26.45 20.93
C ALA A 248 22.38 -27.97 20.78
N GLU A 249 21.25 -28.68 20.85
CA GLU A 249 21.18 -30.14 20.65
C GLU A 249 21.41 -30.56 19.19
N ARG A 250 21.20 -29.67 18.21
CA ARG A 250 21.43 -29.95 16.78
C ARG A 250 22.89 -29.78 16.35
N GLU A 251 23.66 -29.02 17.12
CA GLU A 251 25.09 -28.75 16.88
C GLU A 251 26.01 -29.76 17.60
N ALA A 252 25.46 -30.56 18.52
CA ALA A 252 26.15 -31.59 19.31
C ALA A 252 26.15 -32.96 18.59
#